data_AF-A0A8J3P2J3-F1
#
_entry.id   AF-A0A8J3P2J3-F1
#
_cell.length_a   1.000
_cell.length_b   1.000
_cell.length_c   1.000
_cell.angle_alpha   90.00
_cell.angle_beta   90.00
_cell.angle_gamma   90.00
#
_symmetry.space_group_name_H-M   'P 1'
#
loop_
_entity.id
_entity.type
_entity.pdbx_description
1 polymer ?
#
loop_
_entity_poly.entity_id
_entity_poly.type
_entity_poly.pdbx_seq_one_letter_code
_entity_poly.pdbx_strand_id
1 'polypeptide(L)'
;MRASLIRAVLALYPATVRERYGAEIADLLHASPTPGRDLADTAWCALRDRLTHRTETMTMARARTAAWTVLRLIATPSALGLLMLALISTMGVLANAGNLYEFGNHMYVTAVVLSVPPAWIFGRWAARVRPIPAAVFAVPVALGLGVTAIAVVPGFGQVMGEQTAASLAAIASWTAGATLLAYTLRVLLRNGRSAAARLAGVAGGVLLPTAATAVYVLAALPAERAPRRFAPLSWVSSVSGWDPGLVDDAYRQLEDVIKLLPQMLTLCTVFVLAVVSVTATRPRTVAQSA
;
A
#
# COMPACT_ATOMS: atom_id res chain seq x y z
N MET A 1 -13.84 0.86 24.65
CA MET A 1 -13.49 1.44 23.34
C MET A 1 -13.19 2.95 23.40
N ARG A 2 -14.07 3.79 23.96
CA ARG A 2 -13.89 5.27 24.02
C ARG A 2 -12.57 5.72 24.67
N ALA A 3 -12.23 5.18 25.84
CA ALA A 3 -10.97 5.49 26.53
C ALA A 3 -9.70 5.07 25.72
N SER A 4 -9.81 4.03 24.90
CA SER A 4 -8.74 3.55 24.03
C SER A 4 -8.49 4.52 22.87
N LEU A 5 -9.57 5.06 22.29
CA LEU A 5 -9.53 6.06 21.22
C LEU A 5 -8.99 7.40 21.73
N ILE A 6 -9.44 7.85 22.91
CA ILE A 6 -8.91 9.07 23.55
C ILE A 6 -7.40 8.95 23.79
N ARG A 7 -6.94 7.80 24.32
CA ARG A 7 -5.50 7.53 24.49
C ARG A 7 -4.74 7.55 23.16
N ALA A 8 -5.33 7.02 22.08
CA ALA A 8 -4.72 7.03 20.77
C ALA A 8 -4.60 8.46 20.21
N VAL A 9 -5.62 9.31 20.40
CA VAL A 9 -5.59 10.73 20.00
C VAL A 9 -4.57 11.51 20.82
N LEU A 10 -4.53 11.34 22.15
CA LEU A 10 -3.54 12.00 23.00
C LEU A 10 -2.09 11.59 22.68
N ALA A 11 -1.87 10.38 22.16
CA ALA A 11 -0.56 9.95 21.69
C ALA A 11 -0.09 10.66 20.40
N LEU A 12 -0.99 11.39 19.71
CA LEU A 12 -0.62 12.24 18.59
C LEU A 12 0.05 13.54 19.04
N TYR A 13 -0.31 14.08 20.20
CA TYR A 13 0.29 15.30 20.74
C TYR A 13 1.76 15.12 21.15
N PRO A 14 2.59 16.18 21.05
CA PRO A 14 3.92 16.20 21.65
C PRO A 14 3.87 15.88 23.15
N ALA A 15 4.93 15.25 23.69
CA ALA A 15 4.98 14.85 25.10
C ALA A 15 4.71 16.02 26.06
N THR A 16 5.26 17.19 25.76
CA THR A 16 5.08 18.43 26.51
C THR A 16 3.62 18.89 26.59
N VAL A 17 2.88 18.81 25.49
CA VAL A 17 1.45 19.18 25.43
C VAL A 17 0.61 18.13 26.13
N ARG A 18 0.92 16.85 25.94
CA ARG A 18 0.22 15.74 26.60
C ARG A 18 0.40 15.76 28.11
N GLU A 19 1.58 16.06 28.60
CA GLU A 19 1.87 16.15 30.04
C GLU A 19 1.18 17.35 30.68
N ARG A 20 1.05 18.46 29.95
CA ARG A 20 0.45 19.70 30.46
C ARG A 20 -1.08 19.75 30.36
N TYR A 21 -1.65 19.24 29.26
CA TYR A 21 -3.08 19.38 28.94
C TYR A 21 -3.79 18.04 28.70
N GLY A 22 -3.09 16.91 28.76
CA GLY A 22 -3.66 15.62 28.37
C GLY A 22 -4.81 15.14 29.24
N ALA A 23 -4.81 15.47 30.53
CA ALA A 23 -5.93 15.15 31.43
C ALA A 23 -7.18 15.96 31.08
N GLU A 24 -7.02 17.28 30.89
CA GLU A 24 -8.11 18.19 30.53
C GLU A 24 -8.73 17.82 29.17
N ILE A 25 -7.90 17.51 28.17
CA ILE A 25 -8.37 17.05 26.84
C ILE A 25 -9.11 15.70 26.96
N ALA A 26 -8.64 14.78 27.82
CA ALA A 26 -9.31 13.51 28.04
C ALA A 26 -10.70 13.70 28.66
N ASP A 27 -10.81 14.60 29.65
CA ASP A 27 -12.05 14.89 30.38
C ASP A 27 -13.08 15.56 29.47
N LEU A 28 -12.65 16.54 28.66
CA LEU A 28 -13.49 17.17 27.63
C LEU A 28 -14.02 16.16 26.61
N LEU A 29 -13.16 15.26 26.12
CA LEU A 29 -13.56 14.20 25.18
C LEU A 29 -14.45 13.13 25.84
N HIS A 30 -14.37 12.96 27.16
CA HIS A 30 -15.25 12.08 27.91
C HIS A 30 -16.64 12.66 28.13
N ALA A 31 -16.73 13.97 28.39
CA ALA A 31 -17.98 14.69 28.59
C ALA A 31 -18.68 15.09 27.27
N SER A 32 -17.99 14.99 26.12
CA SER A 32 -18.54 15.40 24.82
C SER A 32 -19.84 14.64 24.44
N PRO A 33 -20.88 15.37 23.98
CA PRO A 33 -22.10 14.80 23.42
C PRO A 33 -21.93 14.27 21.98
N THR A 34 -20.86 14.66 21.26
CA THR A 34 -20.56 14.27 19.88
C THR A 34 -19.18 13.59 19.75
N PRO A 35 -18.99 12.43 20.39
CA PRO A 35 -17.66 11.85 20.62
C PRO A 35 -16.87 11.54 19.34
N GLY A 36 -17.53 11.15 18.25
CA GLY A 36 -16.85 10.80 16.99
C GLY A 36 -16.25 12.00 16.27
N ARG A 37 -17.02 13.10 16.18
CA ARG A 37 -16.58 14.34 15.52
C ARG A 37 -15.48 15.01 16.32
N ASP A 38 -15.67 15.12 17.63
CA ASP A 38 -14.72 15.82 18.50
C ASP A 38 -13.39 15.05 18.59
N LEU A 39 -13.41 13.71 18.56
CA LEU A 39 -12.20 12.90 18.43
C LEU A 39 -11.47 13.15 17.12
N ALA A 40 -12.19 13.27 16.00
CA ALA A 40 -11.61 13.53 14.69
C ALA A 40 -11.01 14.95 14.62
N ASP A 41 -11.73 15.95 15.11
CA ASP A 41 -11.26 17.35 15.15
C ASP A 41 -10.05 17.48 16.07
N THR A 42 -10.06 16.85 17.24
CA THR A 42 -8.92 16.85 18.17
C THR A 42 -7.71 16.11 17.57
N ALA A 43 -7.93 14.96 16.91
CA ALA A 43 -6.86 14.25 16.21
C ALA A 43 -6.26 15.09 15.07
N TRP A 44 -7.10 15.84 14.35
CA TRP A 44 -6.67 16.73 13.28
C TRP A 44 -5.84 17.91 13.82
N CYS A 45 -6.29 18.57 14.88
CA CYS A 45 -5.54 19.64 15.55
C CYS A 45 -4.20 19.12 16.11
N ALA A 46 -4.21 17.97 16.77
CA ALA A 46 -2.99 17.33 17.28
C ALA A 46 -1.99 17.02 16.16
N LEU A 47 -2.48 16.53 15.02
CA LEU A 47 -1.66 16.26 13.85
C LEU A 47 -1.08 17.55 13.27
N ARG A 48 -1.90 18.60 13.16
CA ARG A 48 -1.48 19.91 12.64
C ARG A 48 -0.39 20.53 13.51
N ASP A 49 -0.58 20.60 14.83
CA ASP A 49 0.42 21.16 15.76
C ASP A 49 1.73 20.39 15.70
N ARG A 50 1.64 19.05 15.66
CA ARG A 50 2.82 18.20 15.53
C ARG A 50 3.55 18.45 14.21
N LEU A 51 2.83 18.69 13.12
CA LEU A 51 3.42 19.02 11.81
C LEU A 51 4.06 20.41 11.83
N THR A 52 3.41 21.41 12.44
CA THR A 52 3.94 22.77 12.56
C THR A 52 5.25 22.79 13.36
N HIS A 53 5.28 22.18 14.55
CA HIS A 53 6.49 22.10 15.37
C HIS A 53 7.61 21.31 14.70
N ARG A 54 7.26 20.28 13.93
CA ARG A 54 8.25 19.52 13.17
C ARG A 54 8.82 20.35 12.01
N THR A 55 8.00 21.19 11.38
CA THR A 55 8.45 22.10 10.32
C THR A 55 9.39 23.17 10.86
N GLU A 56 9.09 23.74 12.04
CA GLU A 56 9.94 24.73 12.72
C GLU A 56 11.32 24.17 13.12
N THR A 57 11.38 22.88 13.46
CA THR A 57 12.62 22.20 13.88
C THR A 57 13.37 21.50 12.74
N MET A 58 12.83 21.54 11.51
CA MET A 58 13.41 20.86 10.35
C MET A 58 14.33 21.80 9.57
N THR A 59 15.62 21.46 9.50
CA THR A 59 16.55 22.19 8.63
C THR A 59 16.20 21.99 7.15
N MET A 60 16.41 23.02 6.31
CA MET A 60 16.12 22.95 4.86
C MET A 60 16.78 21.73 4.17
N ALA A 61 17.99 21.35 4.59
CA ALA A 61 18.67 20.16 4.07
C ALA A 61 17.93 18.85 4.39
N ARG A 62 17.38 18.73 5.61
CA ARG A 62 16.52 17.59 5.99
C ARG A 62 15.20 17.61 5.25
N ALA A 63 14.59 18.78 5.06
CA ALA A 63 13.36 18.90 4.27
C ALA A 63 13.56 18.46 2.81
N ARG A 64 14.65 18.92 2.17
CA ARG A 64 15.01 18.53 0.80
C ARG A 64 15.24 17.03 0.68
N THR A 65 16.00 16.43 1.60
CA THR A 65 16.25 14.98 1.58
C THR A 65 14.99 14.15 1.79
N ALA A 66 14.08 14.60 2.67
CA ALA A 66 12.77 13.97 2.86
C ALA A 66 11.90 14.09 1.59
N ALA A 67 11.81 15.27 0.99
CA ALA A 67 11.06 15.50 -0.25
C ALA A 67 11.57 14.61 -1.40
N TRP A 68 12.89 14.55 -1.60
CA TRP A 68 13.49 13.65 -2.59
C TRP A 68 13.20 12.17 -2.33
N THR A 69 13.12 11.77 -1.06
CA THR A 69 12.79 10.39 -0.69
C THR A 69 11.33 10.08 -1.02
N VAL A 70 10.40 10.98 -0.68
CA VAL A 70 8.98 10.85 -1.03
C VAL A 70 8.79 10.83 -2.54
N LEU A 71 9.46 11.72 -3.28
CA LEU A 71 9.36 11.76 -4.74
C LEU A 71 9.83 10.44 -5.38
N ARG A 72 10.94 9.86 -4.89
CA ARG A 72 11.41 8.54 -5.35
C ARG A 72 10.41 7.42 -5.04
N LEU A 73 9.76 7.48 -3.89
CA LEU A 73 8.71 6.52 -3.53
C LEU A 73 7.47 6.69 -4.42
N ILE A 74 7.07 7.92 -4.74
CA ILE A 74 5.98 8.20 -5.69
C ILE A 74 6.32 7.71 -7.10
N ALA A 75 7.58 7.79 -7.52
CA ALA A 75 8.03 7.28 -8.82
C ALA A 75 8.23 5.76 -8.87
N THR A 76 8.21 5.08 -7.71
CA THR A 76 8.47 3.63 -7.63
C THR A 76 7.44 2.78 -8.38
N PRO A 77 6.12 3.03 -8.32
CA PRO A 77 5.13 2.29 -9.11
C PRO A 77 5.40 2.39 -10.61
N SER A 78 5.83 3.55 -11.12
CA SER A 78 6.20 3.70 -12.54
C SER A 78 7.39 2.83 -12.92
N ALA A 79 8.44 2.80 -12.09
CA ALA A 79 9.60 1.94 -12.33
C ALA A 79 9.24 0.44 -12.31
N LEU A 80 8.37 0.04 -11.38
CA LEU A 80 7.85 -1.34 -11.31
C LEU A 80 6.96 -1.69 -12.51
N GLY A 81 6.14 -0.74 -12.95
CA GLY A 81 5.34 -0.89 -14.17
C GLY A 81 6.19 -1.05 -15.43
N LEU A 82 7.23 -0.24 -15.58
CA LEU A 82 8.19 -0.37 -16.68
C LEU A 82 8.93 -1.71 -16.65
N LEU A 83 9.34 -2.17 -15.47
CA LEU A 83 9.94 -3.49 -15.31
C LEU A 83 8.97 -4.59 -15.76
N MET A 84 7.71 -4.51 -15.32
CA MET A 84 6.68 -5.48 -15.67
C MET A 84 6.40 -5.47 -17.18
N LEU A 85 6.27 -4.30 -17.80
CA LEU A 85 6.09 -4.16 -19.25
C LEU A 85 7.30 -4.71 -20.03
N ALA A 86 8.51 -4.46 -19.56
CA ALA A 86 9.72 -5.01 -20.15
C ALA A 86 9.71 -6.54 -20.09
N LEU A 87 9.38 -7.12 -18.93
CA LEU A 87 9.29 -8.58 -18.76
C LEU A 87 8.18 -9.18 -19.63
N ILE A 88 6.99 -8.59 -19.67
CA ILE A 88 5.88 -9.04 -20.53
C ILE A 88 6.32 -8.99 -22.01
N SER A 89 6.96 -7.91 -22.44
CA SER A 89 7.44 -7.76 -23.81
C SER A 89 8.53 -8.78 -24.16
N THR A 90 9.50 -8.98 -23.27
CA THR A 90 10.54 -10.00 -23.45
C THR A 90 9.94 -11.40 -23.54
N MET A 91 8.96 -11.72 -22.69
CA MET A 91 8.25 -12.98 -22.75
C MET A 91 7.46 -13.12 -24.06
N GLY A 92 6.80 -12.06 -24.55
CA GLY A 92 6.14 -12.06 -25.84
C GLY A 92 7.10 -12.35 -27.01
N VAL A 93 8.29 -11.74 -27.00
CA VAL A 93 9.33 -11.99 -28.00
C VAL A 93 9.84 -13.44 -27.93
N LEU A 94 10.10 -13.96 -26.73
CA LEU A 94 10.52 -15.35 -26.53
C LEU A 94 9.44 -16.35 -26.97
N ALA A 95 8.17 -16.05 -26.68
CA ALA A 95 7.05 -16.88 -27.10
C ALA A 95 6.92 -16.92 -28.62
N ASN A 96 7.05 -15.77 -29.30
CA ASN A 96 7.07 -15.70 -30.76
C ASN A 96 8.24 -16.51 -31.34
N ALA A 97 9.46 -16.29 -30.84
CA ALA A 97 10.65 -16.99 -31.34
C ALA A 97 10.60 -18.51 -31.13
N GLY A 98 9.97 -18.97 -30.03
CA GLY A 98 9.82 -20.38 -29.70
C GLY A 98 8.55 -21.04 -30.26
N ASN A 99 7.70 -20.29 -30.97
CA ASN A 99 6.35 -20.73 -31.38
C ASN A 99 5.49 -21.24 -30.19
N LEU A 100 5.64 -20.62 -29.02
CA LEU A 100 5.00 -21.01 -27.75
C LEU A 100 3.71 -20.21 -27.47
N TYR A 101 2.97 -19.84 -28.52
CA TYR A 101 1.78 -18.99 -28.39
C TYR A 101 0.69 -19.59 -27.50
N GLU A 102 0.59 -20.91 -27.46
CA GLU A 102 -0.33 -21.64 -26.58
C GLU A 102 -0.06 -21.39 -25.08
N PHE A 103 1.15 -20.94 -24.72
CA PHE A 103 1.56 -20.64 -23.35
C PHE A 103 1.41 -19.16 -22.97
N GLY A 104 0.75 -18.33 -23.79
CA GLY A 104 0.62 -16.88 -23.56
C GLY A 104 0.16 -16.49 -22.15
N ASN A 105 -0.80 -17.22 -21.58
CA ASN A 105 -1.25 -17.00 -20.19
C ASN A 105 -0.12 -17.24 -19.18
N HIS A 106 0.63 -18.33 -19.33
CA HIS A 106 1.75 -18.67 -18.44
C HIS A 106 2.89 -17.66 -18.53
N MET A 107 3.08 -17.04 -19.69
CA MET A 107 4.09 -16.00 -19.89
C MET A 107 3.79 -14.73 -19.07
N TYR A 108 2.51 -14.37 -18.94
CA TYR A 108 2.08 -13.25 -18.10
C TYR A 108 2.30 -13.53 -16.61
N VAL A 109 1.91 -14.73 -16.13
CA VAL A 109 2.21 -15.17 -14.75
C VAL A 109 3.70 -15.14 -14.48
N THR A 110 4.49 -15.64 -15.43
CA THR A 110 5.94 -15.70 -15.33
C THR A 110 6.54 -14.29 -15.21
N ALA A 111 6.06 -13.32 -15.98
CA ALA A 111 6.48 -11.93 -15.86
C ALA A 111 6.17 -11.35 -14.46
N VAL A 112 4.98 -11.62 -13.92
CA VAL A 112 4.62 -11.18 -12.56
C VAL A 112 5.53 -11.82 -11.52
N VAL A 113 5.72 -13.15 -11.58
CA VAL A 113 6.60 -13.88 -10.64
C VAL A 113 8.04 -13.38 -10.72
N LEU A 114 8.57 -13.15 -11.92
CA LEU A 114 9.94 -12.65 -12.12
C LEU A 114 10.12 -11.19 -11.68
N SER A 115 9.05 -10.41 -11.60
CA SER A 115 9.10 -9.03 -11.11
C SER A 115 9.14 -8.92 -9.58
N VAL A 116 8.77 -9.98 -8.85
CA VAL A 116 8.78 -10.02 -7.37
C VAL A 116 10.18 -9.88 -6.77
N PRO A 117 11.21 -10.66 -7.18
CA PRO A 117 12.55 -10.50 -6.63
C PRO A 117 13.17 -9.12 -6.86
N PRO A 118 13.10 -8.50 -8.05
CA PRO A 118 13.55 -7.13 -8.25
C PRO A 118 12.82 -6.12 -7.36
N ALA A 119 11.49 -6.21 -7.22
CA ALA A 119 10.72 -5.33 -6.34
C ALA A 119 11.17 -5.46 -4.87
N TRP A 120 11.41 -6.69 -4.41
CA TRP A 120 11.92 -6.97 -3.08
C TRP A 120 13.33 -6.43 -2.85
N ILE A 121 14.26 -6.71 -3.78
CA ILE A 121 15.64 -6.24 -3.72
C ILE A 121 15.68 -4.71 -3.72
N PHE A 122 14.92 -4.07 -4.61
CA PHE A 122 14.83 -2.62 -4.73
C PHE A 122 14.28 -1.99 -3.44
N GLY A 123 13.22 -2.55 -2.85
CA GLY A 123 12.68 -2.08 -1.57
C GLY A 123 13.68 -2.18 -0.42
N ARG A 124 14.40 -3.31 -0.32
CA ARG A 124 15.45 -3.46 0.71
C ARG A 124 16.60 -2.48 0.47
N TRP A 125 17.03 -2.32 -0.78
CA TRP A 125 18.09 -1.37 -1.14
C TRP A 125 17.69 0.06 -0.80
N ALA A 126 16.50 0.51 -1.23
CA ALA A 126 15.98 1.85 -0.94
C ALA A 126 15.92 2.11 0.58
N ALA A 127 15.45 1.14 1.36
CA ALA A 127 15.42 1.24 2.81
C ALA A 127 16.82 1.29 3.45
N ARG A 128 17.82 0.63 2.86
CA ARG A 128 19.20 0.59 3.35
C ARG A 128 19.97 1.88 3.07
N VAL A 129 19.82 2.44 1.86
CA VAL A 129 20.63 3.60 1.41
C VAL A 129 20.26 4.88 2.14
N ARG A 130 18.97 5.11 2.45
CA ARG A 130 18.54 6.31 3.20
C ARG A 130 17.53 5.98 4.29
N PRO A 131 17.54 6.71 5.42
CA PRO A 131 16.49 6.59 6.42
C PRO A 131 15.18 7.13 5.84
N ILE A 132 14.14 6.28 5.83
CA ILE A 132 12.80 6.68 5.43
C ILE A 132 12.03 7.07 6.70
N PRO A 133 11.74 8.38 6.91
CA PRO A 133 10.99 8.81 8.09
C PRO A 133 9.58 8.22 8.03
N ALA A 134 9.11 7.69 9.16
CA ALA A 134 7.77 7.11 9.28
C ALA A 134 7.44 6.10 8.18
N ALA A 135 8.38 5.21 7.82
CA ALA A 135 8.26 4.26 6.70
C ALA A 135 6.93 3.47 6.67
N VAL A 136 6.35 3.17 7.84
CA VAL A 136 5.05 2.52 7.98
C VAL A 136 3.91 3.26 7.28
N PHE A 137 3.95 4.59 7.28
CA PHE A 137 2.94 5.46 6.69
C PHE A 137 3.42 6.06 5.37
N ALA A 138 4.65 6.56 5.34
CA ALA A 138 5.18 7.28 4.18
C ALA A 138 5.28 6.38 2.93
N VAL A 139 5.64 5.11 3.10
CA VAL A 139 5.83 4.21 1.95
C VAL A 139 4.50 3.81 1.32
N PRO A 140 3.52 3.25 2.07
CA PRO A 140 2.22 2.94 1.48
C PRO A 140 1.54 4.14 0.85
N VAL A 141 1.56 5.30 1.52
CA VAL A 141 0.92 6.53 1.01
C VAL A 141 1.60 7.02 -0.27
N ALA A 142 2.94 7.08 -0.31
CA ALA A 142 3.66 7.52 -1.50
C ALA A 142 3.44 6.58 -2.69
N LEU A 143 3.44 5.25 -2.46
CA LEU A 143 3.13 4.28 -3.50
C LEU A 143 1.69 4.40 -3.98
N GLY A 144 0.72 4.54 -3.06
CA GLY A 144 -0.68 4.76 -3.40
C GLY A 144 -0.87 6.01 -4.25
N LEU A 145 -0.21 7.12 -3.89
CA LEU A 145 -0.20 8.35 -4.69
C LEU A 145 0.42 8.14 -6.07
N GLY A 146 1.51 7.38 -6.17
CA GLY A 146 2.12 7.04 -7.46
C GLY A 146 1.20 6.20 -8.35
N VAL A 147 0.52 5.20 -7.79
CA VAL A 147 -0.46 4.38 -8.53
C VAL A 147 -1.66 5.23 -8.94
N THR A 148 -2.17 6.10 -8.05
CA THR A 148 -3.23 7.07 -8.38
C THR A 148 -2.81 8.00 -9.51
N ALA A 149 -1.58 8.52 -9.48
CA ALA A 149 -1.06 9.38 -10.54
C ALA A 149 -1.05 8.68 -11.90
N ILE A 150 -0.68 7.39 -11.95
CA ILE A 150 -0.76 6.59 -13.19
C ILE A 150 -2.23 6.39 -13.60
N ALA A 151 -3.12 6.09 -12.65
CA ALA A 151 -4.53 5.77 -12.90
C ALA A 151 -5.35 6.96 -13.43
N VAL A 152 -4.96 8.20 -13.12
CA VAL A 152 -5.67 9.40 -13.58
C VAL A 152 -5.14 9.97 -14.90
N VAL A 153 -3.99 9.50 -15.38
CA VAL A 153 -3.41 9.97 -16.65
C VAL A 153 -4.22 9.40 -17.82
N PRO A 154 -4.71 10.23 -18.76
CA PRO A 154 -5.40 9.76 -19.95
C PRO A 154 -4.58 8.72 -20.75
N GLY A 155 -5.22 7.66 -21.23
CA GLY A 155 -4.57 6.52 -21.90
C GLY A 155 -3.97 5.51 -20.91
N PHE A 156 -3.15 5.95 -19.97
CA PHE A 156 -2.53 5.06 -18.97
C PHE A 156 -3.53 4.57 -17.91
N GLY A 157 -4.49 5.39 -17.52
CA GLY A 157 -5.53 5.03 -16.56
C GLY A 157 -6.36 3.85 -17.02
N GLN A 158 -6.69 3.83 -18.31
CA GLN A 158 -7.38 2.72 -18.95
C GLN A 158 -6.56 1.45 -18.97
N VAL A 159 -5.22 1.49 -18.88
CA VAL A 159 -4.37 0.29 -18.78
C VAL A 159 -4.32 -0.24 -17.34
N MET A 160 -4.50 0.65 -16.35
CA MET A 160 -4.58 0.26 -14.95
C MET A 160 -5.91 -0.39 -14.61
N GLY A 161 -7.02 0.14 -15.12
CA GLY A 161 -8.34 -0.47 -14.97
C GLY A 161 -9.36 0.29 -15.81
N GLU A 162 -10.44 -0.36 -16.21
CA GLU A 162 -11.46 0.25 -17.07
C GLU A 162 -12.16 1.43 -16.38
N GLN A 163 -12.52 1.27 -15.10
CA GLN A 163 -13.20 2.30 -14.32
C GLN A 163 -12.28 3.01 -13.33
N THR A 164 -12.06 4.31 -13.55
CA THR A 164 -11.22 5.16 -12.69
C THR A 164 -11.71 5.20 -11.24
N ALA A 165 -13.02 5.34 -11.01
CA ALA A 165 -13.57 5.40 -9.65
C ALA A 165 -13.31 4.11 -8.86
N ALA A 166 -13.48 2.94 -9.50
CA ALA A 166 -13.16 1.64 -8.91
C ALA A 166 -11.66 1.49 -8.65
N SER A 167 -10.81 1.95 -9.58
CA SER A 167 -9.35 1.97 -9.41
C SER A 167 -8.96 2.78 -8.17
N LEU A 168 -9.52 3.98 -8.02
CA LEU A 168 -9.24 4.85 -6.86
C LEU A 168 -9.70 4.22 -5.54
N ALA A 169 -10.88 3.59 -5.51
CA ALA A 169 -11.38 2.89 -4.33
C ALA A 169 -10.45 1.72 -3.93
N ALA A 170 -10.01 0.93 -4.91
CA ALA A 170 -9.06 -0.15 -4.70
C ALA A 170 -7.71 0.36 -4.18
N ILE A 171 -7.16 1.43 -4.77
CA ILE A 171 -5.88 2.03 -4.34
C ILE A 171 -5.99 2.61 -2.92
N ALA A 172 -7.11 3.26 -2.59
CA ALA A 172 -7.36 3.80 -1.25
C ALA A 172 -7.44 2.66 -0.21
N SER A 173 -8.20 1.61 -0.52
CA SER A 173 -8.32 0.42 0.35
C SER A 173 -6.98 -0.27 0.54
N TRP A 174 -6.19 -0.41 -0.53
CA TRP A 174 -4.84 -0.96 -0.51
C TRP A 174 -3.92 -0.12 0.37
N THR A 175 -3.96 1.21 0.24
CA THR A 175 -3.10 2.14 1.01
C THR A 175 -3.38 2.02 2.51
N ALA A 176 -4.66 1.95 2.89
CA ALA A 176 -5.06 1.74 4.28
C ALA A 176 -4.58 0.37 4.80
N GLY A 177 -4.83 -0.71 4.05
CA GLY A 177 -4.41 -2.06 4.42
C GLY A 177 -2.90 -2.24 4.47
N ALA A 178 -2.15 -1.65 3.53
CA ALA A 178 -0.69 -1.65 3.50
C ALA A 178 -0.09 -0.90 4.71
N THR A 179 -0.70 0.22 5.11
CA THR A 179 -0.30 0.97 6.30
C THR A 179 -0.50 0.13 7.58
N LEU A 180 -1.66 -0.53 7.69
CA LEU A 180 -1.95 -1.42 8.82
C LEU A 180 -0.98 -2.60 8.85
N LEU A 181 -0.73 -3.25 7.71
CA LEU A 181 0.21 -4.36 7.57
C LEU A 181 1.65 -3.94 7.92
N ALA A 182 2.10 -2.80 7.42
CA ALA A 182 3.41 -2.25 7.74
C ALA A 182 3.55 -1.96 9.25
N TYR A 183 2.47 -1.47 9.88
CA TYR A 183 2.44 -1.20 11.31
C TYR A 183 2.53 -2.49 12.13
N THR A 184 1.69 -3.48 11.82
CA THR A 184 1.67 -4.77 12.54
C THR A 184 3.00 -5.49 12.42
N LEU A 185 3.59 -5.53 11.23
CA LEU A 185 4.91 -6.11 11.00
C LEU A 185 6.00 -5.41 11.81
N ARG A 186 5.98 -4.07 11.83
CA ARG A 186 6.94 -3.31 12.62
C ARG A 186 6.83 -3.63 14.11
N VAL A 187 5.61 -3.73 14.65
CA VAL A 187 5.37 -4.08 16.05
C VAL A 187 5.88 -5.49 16.35
N LEU A 188 5.52 -6.47 15.53
CA LEU A 188 5.94 -7.86 15.72
C LEU A 188 7.47 -8.02 15.64
N LEU A 189 8.11 -7.40 14.65
CA LEU A 189 9.57 -7.44 14.50
C LEU A 189 10.29 -6.76 15.65
N ARG A 190 9.78 -5.62 16.15
CA ARG A 190 10.37 -4.92 17.30
C ARG A 190 10.23 -5.69 18.60
N ASN A 191 9.18 -6.50 18.73
CA ASN A 191 8.95 -7.35 19.90
C ASN A 191 9.69 -8.70 19.80
N GLY A 192 10.61 -8.87 18.84
CA GLY A 192 11.35 -10.12 18.63
C GLY A 192 10.52 -11.29 18.09
N ARG A 193 9.24 -11.06 17.73
CA ARG A 193 8.32 -12.09 17.23
C ARG A 193 8.49 -12.33 15.73
N SER A 194 9.67 -12.78 15.33
CA SER A 194 10.05 -12.96 13.92
C SER A 194 9.17 -13.97 13.17
N ALA A 195 8.78 -15.08 13.82
CA ALA A 195 7.90 -16.09 13.21
C ALA A 195 6.50 -15.53 12.93
N ALA A 196 5.88 -14.85 13.91
CA ALA A 196 4.59 -14.19 13.73
C ALA A 196 4.66 -13.09 12.66
N ALA A 197 5.76 -12.33 12.59
CA ALA A 197 5.98 -11.34 11.55
C ALA A 197 6.07 -11.97 10.16
N ARG A 198 6.72 -13.13 10.00
CA ARG A 198 6.75 -13.85 8.72
C ARG A 198 5.36 -14.33 8.31
N LEU A 199 4.62 -14.93 9.24
CA LEU A 199 3.24 -15.38 8.98
C LEU A 199 2.34 -14.20 8.59
N ALA A 200 2.38 -13.10 9.36
CA ALA A 200 1.61 -11.89 9.05
C ALA A 200 2.05 -11.26 7.72
N GLY A 201 3.34 -11.31 7.39
CA GLY A 201 3.88 -10.78 6.13
C GLY A 201 3.44 -11.59 4.92
N VAL A 202 3.48 -12.92 5.01
CA VAL A 202 3.01 -13.83 3.95
C VAL A 202 1.49 -13.72 3.80
N ALA A 203 0.73 -13.84 4.89
CA ALA A 203 -0.72 -13.74 4.87
C ALA A 203 -1.17 -12.36 4.36
N GLY A 204 -0.58 -11.28 4.88
CA GLY A 204 -0.86 -9.93 4.42
C GLY A 204 -0.44 -9.69 2.98
N GLY A 205 0.67 -10.27 2.54
CA GLY A 205 1.15 -10.18 1.16
C GLY A 205 0.20 -10.79 0.13
N VAL A 206 -0.56 -11.81 0.52
CA VAL A 206 -1.58 -12.45 -0.34
C VAL A 206 -2.95 -11.79 -0.17
N LEU A 207 -3.38 -11.58 1.08
CA LEU A 207 -4.73 -11.10 1.38
C LEU A 207 -4.93 -9.63 1.01
N LEU A 208 -3.89 -8.80 1.08
CA LEU A 208 -4.02 -7.36 0.80
C LEU A 208 -4.30 -7.07 -0.68
N PRO A 209 -3.49 -7.58 -1.64
CA PRO A 209 -3.84 -7.48 -3.06
C PRO A 209 -5.20 -8.10 -3.36
N THR A 210 -5.51 -9.25 -2.76
CA THR A 210 -6.79 -9.94 -2.92
C THR A 210 -7.97 -9.06 -2.52
N ALA A 211 -7.92 -8.45 -1.33
CA ALA A 211 -8.96 -7.56 -0.85
C ALA A 211 -9.10 -6.31 -1.72
N ALA A 212 -7.98 -5.70 -2.14
CA ALA A 212 -8.00 -4.52 -3.00
C ALA A 212 -8.59 -4.82 -4.39
N THR A 213 -8.26 -5.96 -4.98
CA THR A 213 -8.87 -6.42 -6.24
C THR A 213 -10.35 -6.74 -6.06
N ALA A 214 -10.76 -7.35 -4.95
CA ALA A 214 -12.17 -7.57 -4.66
C ALA A 214 -12.93 -6.24 -4.54
N VAL A 215 -12.35 -5.22 -3.88
CA VAL A 215 -12.93 -3.86 -3.83
C VAL A 215 -13.09 -3.27 -5.22
N TYR A 216 -12.10 -3.44 -6.09
CA TYR A 216 -12.20 -3.01 -7.49
C TYR A 216 -13.39 -3.66 -8.18
N VAL A 217 -13.50 -4.99 -8.14
CA VAL A 217 -14.57 -5.75 -8.81
C VAL A 217 -15.94 -5.33 -8.29
N LEU A 218 -16.08 -5.21 -6.96
CA LEU A 218 -17.34 -4.80 -6.34
C LEU A 218 -17.75 -3.36 -6.67
N ALA A 219 -16.78 -2.50 -6.99
CA ALA A 219 -17.03 -1.12 -7.37
C ALA A 219 -17.24 -0.95 -8.89
N ALA A 220 -16.57 -1.76 -9.71
CA ALA A 220 -16.61 -1.67 -11.16
C ALA A 220 -17.77 -2.45 -11.79
N LEU A 221 -18.10 -3.62 -11.24
CA LEU A 221 -19.04 -4.55 -11.86
C LEU A 221 -20.34 -4.68 -11.05
N PRO A 222 -21.51 -4.67 -11.71
CA PRO A 222 -22.76 -5.00 -11.05
C PRO A 222 -22.77 -6.47 -10.62
N ALA A 223 -23.57 -6.79 -9.60
CA ALA A 223 -23.63 -8.13 -9.00
C ALA A 223 -24.12 -9.23 -9.97
N GLU A 224 -24.83 -8.83 -11.02
CA GLU A 224 -25.33 -9.70 -12.10
C GLU A 224 -24.18 -10.20 -12.99
N ARG A 225 -23.18 -9.34 -13.23
CA ARG A 225 -22.04 -9.65 -14.10
C ARG A 225 -20.94 -10.38 -13.34
N ALA A 226 -20.71 -10.02 -12.07
CA ALA A 226 -19.71 -10.65 -11.22
C ALA A 226 -20.34 -11.04 -9.87
N PRO A 227 -20.63 -12.34 -9.62
CA PRO A 227 -21.20 -12.77 -8.37
C PRO A 227 -20.27 -12.43 -7.19
N ARG A 228 -20.77 -11.62 -6.23
CA ARG A 228 -19.96 -11.05 -5.14
C ARG A 228 -19.19 -12.08 -4.30
N ARG A 229 -19.72 -13.30 -4.20
CA ARG A 229 -19.07 -14.43 -3.49
C ARG A 229 -17.72 -14.83 -4.10
N PHE A 230 -17.50 -14.52 -5.37
CA PHE A 230 -16.27 -14.86 -6.08
C PHE A 230 -15.29 -13.69 -6.22
N ALA A 231 -15.63 -12.48 -5.76
CA ALA A 231 -14.75 -11.32 -5.81
C ALA A 231 -13.34 -11.55 -5.20
N PRO A 232 -13.16 -12.37 -4.13
CA PRO A 232 -11.83 -12.71 -3.64
C PRO A 232 -10.99 -13.55 -4.62
N LEU A 233 -11.61 -14.31 -5.53
CA LEU A 233 -10.90 -15.12 -6.52
C LEU A 233 -10.35 -14.27 -7.67
N SER A 234 -10.85 -13.04 -7.83
CA SER A 234 -10.48 -12.15 -8.93
C SER A 234 -8.99 -11.80 -8.93
N TRP A 235 -8.34 -11.70 -7.78
CA TRP A 235 -6.89 -11.51 -7.72
C TRP A 235 -6.13 -12.72 -8.27
N VAL A 236 -6.45 -13.92 -7.78
CA VAL A 236 -5.80 -15.16 -8.25
C VAL A 236 -6.00 -15.30 -9.76
N SER A 237 -7.21 -15.05 -10.24
CA SER A 237 -7.51 -15.10 -11.66
C SER A 237 -6.70 -14.09 -12.48
N SER A 238 -6.66 -12.82 -12.04
CA SER A 238 -5.90 -11.75 -12.72
C SER A 238 -4.38 -11.96 -12.72
N VAL A 239 -3.84 -12.64 -11.71
CA VAL A 239 -2.39 -12.90 -11.61
C VAL A 239 -1.99 -14.19 -12.33
N SER A 240 -2.87 -15.20 -12.32
CA SER A 240 -2.61 -16.50 -12.96
C SER A 240 -3.00 -16.57 -14.43
N GLY A 241 -3.75 -15.58 -14.94
CA GLY A 241 -4.36 -15.64 -16.27
C GLY A 241 -5.42 -16.74 -16.41
N TRP A 242 -5.82 -17.37 -15.30
CA TRP A 242 -6.86 -18.38 -15.25
C TRP A 242 -8.17 -17.75 -14.82
N ASP A 243 -9.10 -17.53 -15.76
CA ASP A 243 -10.43 -17.02 -15.51
C ASP A 243 -11.47 -18.12 -15.72
N PRO A 244 -12.04 -18.70 -14.64
CA PRO A 244 -13.08 -19.73 -14.76
C PRO A 244 -14.46 -19.18 -15.16
N GLY A 245 -14.53 -17.96 -15.71
CA GLY A 245 -15.80 -17.28 -16.02
C GLY A 245 -16.30 -16.46 -14.85
N LEU A 246 -15.40 -15.73 -14.18
CA LEU A 246 -15.75 -14.90 -13.01
C LEU A 246 -16.59 -13.67 -13.37
N VAL A 247 -16.64 -13.31 -14.66
CA VAL A 247 -17.46 -12.23 -15.21
C VAL A 247 -18.26 -12.77 -16.40
N ASP A 248 -19.59 -12.59 -16.37
CA ASP A 248 -20.56 -13.01 -17.40
C ASP A 248 -20.43 -14.47 -17.88
N ASP A 249 -19.88 -15.36 -17.04
CA ASP A 249 -19.50 -16.75 -17.40
C ASP A 249 -18.60 -16.84 -18.65
N ALA A 250 -17.96 -15.73 -19.03
CA ALA A 250 -17.16 -15.59 -20.23
C ALA A 250 -15.66 -15.66 -19.90
N TYR A 251 -14.92 -16.43 -20.71
CA TYR A 251 -13.48 -16.58 -20.52
C TYR A 251 -12.75 -15.25 -20.77
N ARG A 252 -11.85 -14.87 -19.84
CA ARG A 252 -10.97 -13.68 -19.87
C ARG A 252 -11.61 -12.30 -19.74
N GLN A 253 -12.93 -12.19 -19.55
CA GLN A 253 -13.53 -10.86 -19.36
C GLN A 253 -13.03 -10.15 -18.10
N LEU A 254 -12.60 -10.87 -17.07
CA LEU A 254 -12.05 -10.26 -15.87
C LEU A 254 -10.73 -9.50 -16.16
N GLU A 255 -9.91 -10.02 -17.08
CA GLU A 255 -8.63 -9.41 -17.45
C GLU A 255 -8.84 -8.08 -18.18
N ASP A 256 -9.83 -8.03 -19.07
CA ASP A 256 -10.20 -6.81 -19.81
C ASP A 256 -10.72 -5.70 -18.90
N VAL A 257 -11.38 -6.05 -17.79
CA VAL A 257 -11.97 -5.09 -16.85
C VAL A 257 -10.92 -4.59 -15.84
N ILE A 258 -10.14 -5.50 -15.24
CA ILE A 258 -9.25 -5.18 -14.11
C ILE A 258 -7.81 -4.84 -14.56
N LYS A 259 -7.36 -5.37 -15.70
CA LYS A 259 -6.08 -5.05 -16.36
C LYS A 259 -4.86 -5.15 -15.44
N LEU A 260 -3.99 -4.13 -15.41
CA LEU A 260 -2.69 -4.16 -14.73
C LEU A 260 -2.72 -3.75 -13.23
N LEU A 261 -3.86 -3.31 -12.70
CA LEU A 261 -3.95 -2.85 -11.31
C LEU A 261 -3.57 -3.93 -10.27
N PRO A 262 -4.05 -5.18 -10.34
CA PRO A 262 -3.73 -6.22 -9.34
C PRO A 262 -2.24 -6.52 -9.25
N GLN A 263 -1.55 -6.56 -10.39
CA GLN A 263 -0.13 -6.85 -10.49
C GLN A 263 0.68 -5.66 -9.93
N MET A 264 0.29 -4.43 -10.26
CA MET A 264 0.90 -3.23 -9.68
C MET A 264 0.77 -3.18 -8.16
N LEU A 265 -0.43 -3.43 -7.61
CA LEU A 265 -0.66 -3.47 -6.17
C LEU A 265 0.09 -4.63 -5.50
N THR A 266 0.25 -5.75 -6.18
CA THR A 266 1.07 -6.88 -5.71
C THR A 266 2.53 -6.47 -5.57
N LEU A 267 3.10 -5.82 -6.59
CA LEU A 267 4.49 -5.36 -6.55
C LEU A 267 4.72 -4.25 -5.51
N CYS A 268 3.77 -3.33 -5.38
CA CYS A 268 3.80 -2.32 -4.32
C CYS A 268 3.74 -2.98 -2.92
N THR A 269 2.96 -4.06 -2.75
CA THR A 269 2.88 -4.81 -1.50
C THR A 269 4.23 -5.46 -1.18
N VAL A 270 4.83 -6.15 -2.15
CA VAL A 270 6.18 -6.75 -2.01
C VAL A 270 7.21 -5.69 -1.62
N PHE A 271 7.16 -4.52 -2.26
CA PHE A 271 8.05 -3.40 -1.94
C PHE A 271 7.84 -2.89 -0.51
N VAL A 272 6.60 -2.70 -0.06
CA VAL A 272 6.29 -2.30 1.33
C VAL A 272 6.86 -3.30 2.33
N LEU A 273 6.62 -4.60 2.10
CA LEU A 273 7.14 -5.68 2.96
C LEU A 273 8.66 -5.65 3.04
N ALA A 274 9.33 -5.48 1.89
CA ALA A 274 10.78 -5.35 1.80
C ALA A 274 11.30 -4.18 2.64
N VAL A 275 10.70 -2.99 2.49
CA VAL A 275 11.11 -1.78 3.22
C VAL A 275 10.88 -1.91 4.72
N VAL A 276 9.72 -2.43 5.14
CA VAL A 276 9.38 -2.62 6.55
C VAL A 276 10.31 -3.63 7.22
N SER A 277 10.65 -4.72 6.52
CA SER A 277 11.57 -5.75 7.04
C SER A 277 12.95 -5.19 7.40
N VAL A 278 13.42 -4.17 6.66
CA VAL A 278 14.72 -3.51 6.91
C VAL A 278 14.59 -2.41 7.96
N THR A 279 13.54 -1.59 7.87
CA THR A 279 13.40 -0.43 8.76
C THR A 279 13.00 -0.80 10.18
N ALA A 280 12.29 -1.92 10.37
CA ALA A 280 11.90 -2.41 11.70
C ALA A 280 13.08 -2.99 12.50
N THR A 281 14.08 -3.57 11.82
CA THR A 281 15.25 -4.20 12.44
C THR A 281 16.40 -3.23 12.72
N ARG A 282 16.27 -1.95 12.35
CA ARG A 282 17.30 -0.95 12.65
C ARG A 282 17.32 -0.65 14.15
N PRO A 283 18.51 -0.65 14.80
CA PRO A 283 18.62 -0.18 16.17
C PRO A 283 18.15 1.27 16.28
N ARG A 284 17.41 1.60 17.35
CA ARG A 284 17.01 2.99 17.63
C ARG A 284 18.29 3.81 17.81
N THR A 285 18.51 4.80 16.95
CA THR A 285 19.49 5.84 17.25
C THR A 285 18.99 6.65 18.44
N VAL A 286 19.89 6.92 19.39
CA VAL A 286 19.63 7.59 20.69
C VAL A 286 18.91 8.94 20.55
N ALA A 287 18.96 9.57 19.37
CA ALA A 287 18.26 10.81 19.04
C ALA A 287 16.72 10.67 18.84
N GLN A 288 16.13 9.48 18.96
CA GLN A 288 14.67 9.28 18.91
C GLN A 288 14.03 9.02 20.29
N SER A 289 14.82 9.07 21.36
CA SER A 289 14.37 8.90 22.76
C SER A 289 14.45 10.18 23.59
N ALA A 290 14.94 11.28 23.01
CA ALA A 290 14.83 12.64 23.55
C ALA A 290 13.76 13.39 22.75
#